data_AF-A0A7Y0TQ24-F1
#
_entry.id   AF-A0A7Y0TQ24-F1
#
_cell.length_a   1.000
_cell.length_b   1.000
_cell.length_c   1.000
_cell.angle_alpha   90.00
_cell.angle_beta   90.00
_cell.angle_gamma   90.00
#
_symmetry.space_group_name_H-M   'P 1'
#
loop_
_entity.id
_entity.type
_entity.pdbx_description
1 polymer ?
#
loop_
_entity_poly.entity_id
_entity_poly.type
_entity_poly.pdbx_seq_one_letter_code
_entity_poly.pdbx_strand_id
1 'polypeptide(L)' 'MYAEKLILETDLSGKLKKVPKLPPNKQLEAIFIVISESTATVAVLRTPHPDIAGKVIIKGDIIGSIPSSDWDLLQ' A
#
# COMPACT_ATOMS: atom_id res chain seq x y z
N MET A 1 25.27 -5.87 23.44
CA MET A 1 25.39 -5.67 21.98
C MET A 1 24.21 -4.79 21.56
N TYR A 2 24.45 -3.58 21.05
CA TYR A 2 23.37 -2.65 20.64
C TYR A 2 23.18 -2.83 19.13
N ALA A 3 22.05 -3.39 18.70
CA ALA A 3 21.75 -3.64 17.30
C ALA A 3 20.50 -2.84 16.92
N GLU A 4 20.64 -1.93 15.95
CA GLU A 4 19.54 -1.12 15.44
C GLU A 4 19.09 -1.69 14.10
N LYS A 5 17.79 -1.98 13.95
CA LYS A 5 17.21 -2.48 12.70
C LYS A 5 16.78 -1.31 11.84
N LEU A 6 17.41 -1.14 10.68
CA LEU A 6 17.05 -0.16 9.68
C LEU A 6 16.52 -0.86 8.41
N ILE A 7 15.38 -0.40 7.90
CA ILE A 7 14.85 -0.84 6.61
C ILE A 7 15.42 0.07 5.52
N LEU A 8 16.07 -0.52 4.52
CA LEU A 8 16.68 0.17 3.40
C LEU A 8 16.07 -0.31 2.09
N GLU A 9 15.86 0.62 1.17
CA GLU A 9 15.35 0.32 -0.17
C GLU A 9 16.46 0.36 -1.20
N THR A 10 16.40 -0.56 -2.16
CA THR A 10 17.27 -0.58 -3.34
C THR A 10 16.59 0.03 -4.56
N ASP A 11 17.37 0.60 -5.46
CA ASP A 11 16.93 1.03 -6.78
C ASP A 11 16.94 -0.13 -7.80
N LEU A 12 16.60 0.17 -9.06
CA LEU A 12 16.55 -0.80 -10.16
C LEU A 12 17.93 -1.41 -10.48
N SER A 13 19.01 -0.76 -10.07
CA SER A 13 20.39 -1.26 -10.24
C SER A 13 20.91 -2.00 -9.00
N GLY A 14 20.06 -2.19 -7.99
CA GLY A 14 20.43 -2.84 -6.72
C GLY A 14 21.20 -1.94 -5.76
N LYS A 15 21.30 -0.64 -6.01
CA LYS A 15 21.98 0.30 -5.10
C LYS A 15 21.04 0.79 -4.02
N LEU A 16 21.55 1.01 -2.81
CA LEU A 16 20.79 1.62 -1.73
C LEU A 16 20.36 3.04 -2.14
N LYS A 17 19.06 3.35 -2.08
CA LYS A 17 18.54 4.70 -2.37
C LYS A 17 19.07 5.77 -1.41
N LYS A 18 19.33 5.37 -0.17
CA LYS A 18 19.85 6.24 0.89
C LYS A 18 20.80 5.46 1.78
N VAL A 19 21.96 6.07 2.06
CA VAL A 19 22.93 5.54 3.02
C VAL A 19 22.73 6.26 4.36
N PRO A 20 22.51 5.52 5.48
CA PRO A 20 22.38 6.14 6.79
C PRO A 20 23.71 6.75 7.24
N LYS A 21 23.62 7.79 8.09
CA LYS A 21 24.81 8.41 8.67
C LYS A 21 25.41 7.47 9.72
N LEU A 22 26.64 7.03 9.49
CA LEU A 22 27.38 6.13 10.38
C LEU A 22 28.25 6.94 11.36
N PRO A 23 28.58 6.37 12.54
CA PRO A 23 29.49 7.01 13.49
C PRO A 23 30.91 7.17 12.90
N PRO A 24 31.58 8.30 13.15
CA PRO A 24 32.92 8.55 12.62
C PRO A 24 33.97 7.66 13.28
N ASN A 25 34.94 7.17 12.50
CA ASN A 25 36.11 6.40 12.95
C ASN A 25 35.75 5.14 13.77
N LYS A 26 34.69 4.42 13.39
CA LYS A 26 34.28 3.16 14.02
C LYS A 26 34.24 2.02 13.00
N GLN A 27 34.62 0.82 13.42
CA GLN A 27 34.41 -0.41 12.67
C GLN A 27 32.98 -0.91 12.93
N LEU A 28 32.29 -1.31 11.86
CA LEU A 28 30.88 -1.71 11.90
C LEU A 28 30.73 -3.04 11.17
N GLU A 29 29.92 -3.92 11.73
CA GLU A 29 29.45 -5.15 11.08
C GLU A 29 28.01 -4.90 10.61
N ALA A 30 27.71 -5.28 9.36
CA ALA A 30 26.40 -5.08 8.75
C ALA A 30 25.87 -6.39 8.16
N ILE A 31 24.58 -6.66 8.39
CA ILE A 31 23.87 -7.83 7.87
C ILE A 31 22.73 -7.32 6.98
N PHE A 32 22.71 -7.74 5.72
CA PHE A 32 21.64 -7.42 4.78
C PHE A 32 20.67 -8.60 4.67
N ILE A 33 19.38 -8.32 4.89
CA ILE A 33 18.30 -9.30 4.73
C ILE A 33 17.33 -8.73 3.71
N VAL A 34 17.04 -9.49 2.65
CA VAL A 34 16.02 -9.13 1.66
C VAL A 34 14.65 -9.41 2.29
N ILE A 35 13.90 -8.34 2.60
CA ILE A 35 12.62 -8.41 3.34
C ILE A 35 11.43 -8.72 2.41
N SER A 36 11.52 -8.30 1.16
CA SER A 36 10.54 -8.59 0.12
C SER A 36 11.24 -8.50 -1.23
N GLU A 37 11.07 -9.51 -2.08
CA GLU A 37 11.17 -9.26 -3.52
C GLU A 37 10.11 -8.23 -3.84
N SER A 38 10.48 -7.14 -4.52
CA SER A 38 9.51 -6.14 -4.95
C SER A 38 8.54 -6.80 -5.93
N THR A 39 7.50 -7.42 -5.38
CA THR A 39 6.23 -7.59 -6.06
C THR A 39 5.59 -6.22 -6.10
N ALA A 40 6.22 -5.27 -6.80
CA ALA A 40 5.46 -4.31 -7.56
C ALA A 40 4.74 -5.10 -8.68
N THR A 41 3.86 -6.02 -8.27
CA THR A 41 2.76 -6.48 -9.08
C THR A 41 2.06 -5.19 -9.43
N VAL A 42 2.21 -4.77 -10.69
CA VAL A 42 1.36 -3.78 -11.34
C VAL A 42 0.00 -3.88 -10.69
N ALA A 43 -0.42 -2.84 -9.97
CA ALA A 43 -1.66 -2.87 -9.21
C ALA A 43 -2.76 -3.31 -10.18
N VAL A 44 -3.18 -4.58 -10.08
CA VAL A 44 -4.19 -5.13 -10.98
C VAL A 44 -5.47 -4.43 -10.59
N LEU A 45 -5.80 -3.37 -11.33
CA LEU A 45 -7.06 -2.66 -11.14
C LEU A 45 -8.16 -3.70 -11.31
N ARG A 46 -8.96 -3.87 -10.24
CA ARG A 46 -10.11 -4.78 -10.29
C ARG A 46 -11.07 -4.26 -11.33
N THR A 47 -11.23 -5.01 -12.41
CA THR A 47 -12.27 -4.75 -13.40
C THR A 47 -13.48 -5.62 -13.09
N PRO A 48 -14.71 -5.12 -13.33
CA PRO A 48 -15.90 -5.95 -13.29
C PRO A 48 -15.78 -7.11 -14.28
N HIS A 49 -16.48 -8.21 -14.01
CA HIS A 49 -16.57 -9.33 -14.97
C HIS A 49 -17.05 -8.82 -16.34
N PRO A 50 -16.50 -9.31 -17.47
CA PRO A 50 -16.84 -8.83 -18.82
C PRO A 50 -18.35 -8.84 -19.10
N ASP A 51 -19.08 -9.78 -18.52
CA ASP A 51 -20.52 -9.91 -18.72
C ASP A 51 -21.33 -8.78 -18.07
N ILE A 52 -20.75 -8.06 -17.11
CA ILE A 52 -21.43 -7.02 -16.32
C ILE A 52 -20.87 -5.63 -16.66
N ALA A 53 -19.61 -5.55 -17.08
CA ALA A 53 -18.95 -4.31 -17.48
C ALA A 53 -19.79 -3.55 -18.52
N GLY A 54 -20.16 -2.30 -18.20
CA GLY A 54 -20.92 -1.42 -19.09
C GLY A 54 -22.41 -1.74 -19.25
N LYS A 55 -22.94 -2.79 -18.59
CA LYS A 55 -24.36 -3.18 -18.68
C LYS A 55 -25.22 -2.68 -17.52
N VAL A 56 -24.66 -1.86 -16.64
CA VAL A 56 -25.37 -1.32 -15.48
C VAL A 56 -26.40 -0.28 -15.92
N ILE A 57 -27.66 -0.49 -15.54
CA ILE A 57 -28.75 0.46 -15.74
C ILE A 57 -29.20 0.95 -14.37
N ILE A 58 -29.00 2.23 -14.09
CA ILE A 58 -29.44 2.87 -12.86
C ILE A 58 -30.92 3.23 -13.00
N LYS A 59 -31.78 2.56 -12.22
CA LYS A 59 -33.22 2.82 -12.17
C LYS A 59 -33.57 3.58 -10.89
N GLY A 60 -33.42 4.90 -10.91
CA GLY A 60 -33.76 5.79 -9.79
C GLY A 60 -32.54 6.49 -9.19
N ASP A 61 -32.74 7.16 -8.06
CA ASP A 61 -31.65 7.79 -7.30
C ASP A 61 -30.90 6.73 -6.48
N ILE A 62 -29.59 6.64 -6.71
CA ILE A 62 -28.67 5.73 -6.01
C ILE A 62 -27.64 6.46 -5.16
N ILE A 63 -27.64 7.80 -5.21
CA ILE A 63 -26.72 8.65 -4.46
C ILE A 63 -27.43 9.20 -3.23
N GLY A 64 -28.69 9.61 -3.39
CA GLY A 64 -29.52 10.11 -2.30
C GLY A 64 -29.91 9.00 -1.33
N SER A 65 -29.83 9.30 -0.04
CA SER A 65 -30.48 8.50 1.00
C SER A 65 -31.85 9.10 1.30
N ILE A 66 -32.71 8.28 1.91
CA ILE A 66 -33.90 8.79 2.61
C ILE A 66 -33.47 9.75 3.75
N PRO A 67 -34.31 10.74 4.13
CA PRO A 67 -34.04 11.64 5.25
C PRO A 67 -33.72 10.88 6.53
N SER A 68 -32.88 11.47 7.40
CA SER A 68 -32.48 10.84 8.67
C SER A 68 -33.64 10.58 9.64
N SER A 69 -34.75 11.29 9.50
CA SER A 69 -36.00 11.04 10.23
C SER A 69 -36.60 9.66 9.93
N ASP A 70 -36.30 9.12 8.75
CA ASP A 70 -36.92 7.90 8.23
C ASP A 70 -35.98 6.70 8.39
N TRP A 71 -34.88 6.85 9.15
CA TRP A 71 -33.89 5.80 9.38
C TRP A 71 -34.31 4.75 10.41
N ASP A 72 -35.55 4.84 10.92
CA ASP A 72 -36.15 3.92 11.89
C ASP A 72 -35.22 3.64 13.08
N LEU A 73 -34.47 4.67 13.51
CA LEU A 73 -33.56 4.61 14.64
C LEU A 73 -34.36 4.67 15.94
N LEU A 74 -34.05 3.77 16.88
CA LEU A 74 -34.58 3.83 18.25
C LEU A 74 -34.16 5.16 18.89
N GLN A 75 -35.16 5.99 19.23
CA GLN A 75 -34.97 7.25 19.97
C GLN A 75 -34.49 7.00 21.39
#